data_AF-A0A1I0B4M1-F1
#
_entry.id   AF-A0A1I0B4M1-F1
#
_cell.length_a   1.000
_cell.length_b   1.000
_cell.length_c   1.000
_cell.angle_alpha   90.00
_cell.angle_beta   90.00
_cell.angle_gamma   90.00
#
_symmetry.space_group_name_H-M   'P 1'
#
loop_
_entity.id
_entity.type
_entity.pdbx_description
1 polymer ?
#
loop_
_entity_poly.entity_id
_entity_poly.type
_entity_poly.pdbx_seq_one_letter_code
_entity_poly.pdbx_strand_id
1 'polypeptide(L)'
;MRLIGLGVAFTHRIVNPDAAATVLHAGRGMAIQGPIAANGDKMGTLYQALQLILQVVWFVMIVHIIMSWLINFQVLNLRQPMVAQIWDGLNRLLEPLYRPIRNILPDTGGLDLAPLVVFIIIIILQNALANNAGFFFGM
;
A
#
# COMPACT_ATOMS: atom_id res chain seq x y z
N MET A 1 -66.29 -12.85 -36.73
CA MET A 1 -66.53 -11.65 -37.57
C MET A 1 -66.61 -10.42 -36.67
N ARG A 2 -65.59 -9.53 -36.74
CA ARG A 2 -65.57 -8.07 -36.49
C ARG A 2 -64.27 -7.62 -35.80
N LEU A 3 -63.25 -7.41 -36.63
CA LEU A 3 -62.07 -6.57 -36.41
C LEU A 3 -62.39 -5.16 -36.95
N ILE A 4 -62.89 -4.22 -36.15
CA ILE A 4 -62.88 -2.77 -36.51
C ILE A 4 -62.91 -1.97 -35.20
N GLY A 5 -61.81 -1.30 -34.84
CA GLY A 5 -61.77 -0.43 -33.65
C GLY A 5 -60.41 0.15 -33.27
N LEU A 6 -59.47 0.27 -34.21
CA LEU A 6 -58.12 0.78 -33.93
C LEU A 6 -57.80 1.87 -34.96
N GLY A 7 -58.04 3.14 -34.62
CA GLY A 7 -57.78 4.20 -35.60
C GLY A 7 -58.02 5.68 -35.25
N VAL A 8 -58.56 6.06 -34.08
CA VAL A 8 -58.92 7.49 -33.86
C VAL A 8 -58.45 8.09 -32.52
N ALA A 9 -57.52 7.45 -31.81
CA ALA A 9 -57.08 7.94 -30.48
C ALA A 9 -55.61 8.41 -30.42
N PHE A 10 -55.03 8.87 -31.52
CA PHE A 10 -53.58 9.17 -31.57
C PHE A 10 -53.18 10.56 -32.09
N THR A 11 -54.02 11.58 -31.88
CA THR A 11 -53.66 12.98 -32.21
C THR A 11 -54.21 13.94 -31.15
N HIS A 12 -53.65 13.92 -29.95
CA HIS A 12 -53.73 15.08 -29.02
C HIS A 12 -52.68 15.05 -27.87
N ARG A 13 -51.73 14.09 -27.86
CA ARG A 13 -50.87 13.83 -26.70
C ARG A 13 -49.39 14.09 -26.98
N ILE A 14 -49.05 15.23 -27.59
CA ILE A 14 -47.64 15.57 -27.90
C ILE A 14 -47.17 16.91 -27.31
N VAL A 15 -48.01 17.66 -26.59
CA VAL A 15 -47.54 18.87 -25.88
C VAL A 15 -48.03 18.85 -24.45
N ASN A 16 -47.20 18.29 -23.56
CA ASN A 16 -47.41 18.34 -22.12
C ASN A 16 -46.63 19.55 -21.54
N PRO A 17 -47.29 20.64 -21.11
CA PRO A 17 -46.62 21.79 -20.49
C PRO A 17 -45.90 21.43 -19.17
N ASP A 18 -46.33 20.35 -18.52
CA ASP A 18 -45.79 19.84 -17.26
C ASP A 18 -44.41 19.17 -17.46
N ALA A 19 -44.16 18.69 -18.69
CA ALA A 19 -42.87 18.10 -19.03
C ALA A 19 -41.77 19.17 -19.04
N ALA A 20 -42.06 20.39 -19.51
CA ALA A 20 -41.10 21.50 -19.54
C ALA A 20 -40.68 21.94 -18.11
N ALA A 21 -41.62 21.95 -17.16
CA ALA A 21 -41.31 22.21 -15.75
C ALA A 21 -40.46 21.07 -15.14
N THR A 22 -40.75 19.83 -15.50
CA THR A 22 -40.01 18.65 -15.01
C THR A 22 -38.54 18.66 -15.48
N VAL A 23 -38.25 19.06 -16.72
CA VAL A 23 -36.85 19.21 -17.19
C VAL A 23 -36.14 20.44 -16.58
N LEU A 24 -36.84 21.53 -16.28
CA LEU A 24 -36.27 22.70 -15.59
C LEU A 24 -35.92 22.40 -14.12
N HIS A 25 -36.68 21.54 -13.45
CA HIS A 25 -36.35 21.04 -12.11
C HIS A 25 -35.25 19.95 -12.14
N ALA A 26 -35.20 19.12 -13.18
CA ALA A 26 -34.16 18.10 -13.34
C ALA A 26 -32.77 18.69 -13.68
N GLY A 27 -32.71 19.87 -14.33
CA GLY A 27 -31.45 20.54 -14.64
C GLY A 27 -30.81 21.34 -13.49
N ARG A 28 -31.53 21.60 -12.38
CA ARG A 28 -31.04 22.38 -11.23
C ARG A 28 -30.30 21.58 -10.16
N GLY A 29 -30.19 20.26 -10.30
CA GLY A 29 -29.38 19.39 -9.44
C GLY A 29 -27.99 19.07 -9.99
N MET A 30 -27.69 19.51 -11.21
CA MET A 30 -26.41 19.25 -11.92
C MET A 30 -25.40 20.39 -11.79
N ALA A 31 -25.55 21.25 -10.78
CA ALA A 31 -24.59 22.29 -10.48
C ALA A 31 -23.88 21.96 -9.15
N ILE A 32 -22.55 21.82 -9.26
CA ILE A 32 -21.58 21.90 -8.17
C ILE A 32 -21.50 20.68 -7.24
N GLN A 33 -21.17 19.53 -7.84
CA GLN A 33 -20.16 18.69 -7.22
C GLN A 33 -18.84 18.88 -7.97
N GLY A 34 -18.19 20.02 -7.75
CA GLY A 34 -16.74 20.11 -7.99
C GLY A 34 -16.03 19.00 -7.19
N PRO A 35 -14.76 18.68 -7.48
CA PRO A 35 -14.02 17.65 -6.76
C PRO A 35 -14.06 17.95 -5.25
N ILE A 36 -15.02 17.35 -4.53
CA ILE A 36 -15.13 17.57 -3.10
C ILE A 36 -13.97 16.81 -2.49
N ALA A 37 -13.20 17.53 -1.69
CA ALA A 37 -12.13 17.00 -0.88
C ALA A 37 -10.90 16.48 -1.65
N ALA A 38 -10.35 17.28 -2.56
CA ALA A 38 -8.89 17.29 -2.78
C ALA A 38 -8.14 17.93 -1.59
N ASN A 39 -8.54 17.61 -0.35
CA ASN A 39 -8.01 18.21 0.89
C ASN A 39 -8.02 17.23 2.08
N GLY A 40 -7.86 15.92 1.84
CA GLY A 40 -7.96 14.88 2.87
C GLY A 40 -6.66 14.27 3.41
N ASP A 41 -5.54 14.29 2.69
CA ASP A 41 -4.51 13.26 2.97
C ASP A 41 -3.22 13.80 3.58
N LYS A 42 -3.24 14.98 4.21
CA LYS A 42 -2.03 15.51 4.88
C LYS A 42 -1.57 14.60 6.04
N MET A 43 -2.47 13.78 6.57
CA MET A 43 -2.24 12.81 7.63
C MET A 43 -1.85 11.41 7.12
N GLY A 44 -2.18 11.09 5.86
CA GLY A 44 -1.76 9.85 5.20
C GLY A 44 -0.29 9.85 4.82
N THR A 45 0.32 11.01 4.55
CA THR A 45 1.70 11.07 4.05
C THR A 45 2.73 10.62 5.08
N LEU A 46 2.57 10.94 6.38
CA LEU A 46 3.49 10.48 7.43
C LEU A 46 3.37 8.97 7.65
N TYR A 47 2.14 8.47 7.78
CA TYR A 47 1.88 7.03 7.88
C TYR A 47 2.44 6.28 6.66
N GLN A 48 2.18 6.78 5.45
CA GLN A 48 2.70 6.23 4.20
C GLN A 48 4.23 6.27 4.15
N ALA A 49 4.86 7.36 4.59
CA ALA A 49 6.32 7.48 4.63
C ALA A 49 6.95 6.46 5.60
N LEU A 50 6.40 6.32 6.82
CA LEU A 50 6.86 5.33 7.79
C LEU A 50 6.66 3.90 7.26
N GLN A 51 5.49 3.63 6.68
CA GLN A 51 5.18 2.34 6.08
C GLN A 51 6.13 2.02 4.92
N LEU A 52 6.43 3.00 4.06
CA LEU A 52 7.38 2.86 2.97
C LEU A 52 8.78 2.52 3.49
N ILE A 53 9.25 3.22 4.52
CA ILE A 53 10.57 2.96 5.14
C ILE A 53 10.61 1.53 5.68
N LEU A 54 9.58 1.11 6.44
CA LEU A 54 9.49 -0.25 6.97
C LEU A 54 9.46 -1.30 5.86
N GLN A 55 8.77 -1.04 4.75
CA GLN A 55 8.74 -1.94 3.58
C GLN A 55 10.09 -2.03 2.89
N VAL A 56 10.80 -0.91 2.72
CA VAL A 56 12.14 -0.89 2.13
C VAL A 56 13.11 -1.66 3.02
N VAL A 57 13.10 -1.41 4.34
CA VAL A 57 13.92 -2.16 5.29
C VAL A 57 13.58 -3.65 5.22
N TRP A 58 12.29 -4.02 5.24
CA TRP A 58 11.84 -5.41 5.11
C TRP A 58 12.37 -6.07 3.83
N PHE A 59 12.33 -5.38 2.70
CA PHE A 59 12.85 -5.90 1.43
C PHE A 59 14.37 -6.11 1.49
N VAL A 60 15.13 -5.12 1.97
CA VAL A 60 16.59 -5.22 2.12
C VAL A 60 16.96 -6.37 3.05
N MET A 61 16.20 -6.59 4.13
CA MET A 61 16.35 -7.70 5.05
C MET A 61 16.15 -9.06 4.36
N ILE A 62 15.11 -9.20 3.53
CA ILE A 62 14.89 -10.42 2.73
C ILE A 62 16.08 -10.70 1.82
N VAL A 63 16.57 -9.68 1.10
CA VAL A 63 17.75 -9.82 0.22
C VAL A 63 18.96 -10.28 1.03
N HIS A 64 19.18 -9.70 2.21
CA HIS A 64 20.28 -10.08 3.09
C HIS A 64 20.17 -11.54 3.58
N ILE A 65 19.00 -11.97 4.04
CA ILE A 65 18.74 -13.35 4.51
C ILE A 65 18.96 -14.35 3.37
N ILE A 66 18.40 -14.07 2.18
CA ILE A 66 18.60 -14.92 1.00
C ILE A 66 20.09 -14.99 0.66
N MET A 67 20.80 -13.86 0.61
CA MET A 67 22.23 -13.89 0.29
C MET A 67 23.03 -14.68 1.33
N SER A 68 22.70 -14.53 2.62
CA SER A 68 23.31 -15.31 3.70
C SER A 68 23.15 -16.82 3.47
N TRP A 69 21.93 -17.28 3.11
CA TRP A 69 21.72 -18.69 2.77
C TRP A 69 22.46 -19.11 1.52
N LEU A 70 22.47 -18.29 0.47
CA LEU A 70 23.20 -18.59 -0.75
C LEU A 70 24.71 -18.72 -0.52
N ILE A 71 25.30 -17.88 0.34
CA ILE A 71 26.72 -17.99 0.72
C ILE A 71 26.96 -19.22 1.59
N ASN A 72 26.11 -19.47 2.59
CA ASN A 72 26.25 -20.59 3.52
C ASN A 72 26.13 -21.94 2.80
N PHE A 73 25.18 -22.08 1.89
CA PHE A 73 25.02 -23.26 1.03
C PHE A 73 26.00 -23.31 -0.15
N GLN A 74 27.02 -22.44 -0.16
CA GLN A 74 28.07 -22.40 -1.18
C GLN A 74 27.55 -22.18 -2.62
N VAL A 75 26.34 -21.64 -2.76
CA VAL A 75 25.75 -21.27 -4.06
C VAL A 75 26.43 -20.00 -4.58
N LEU A 76 26.69 -19.04 -3.69
CA LEU A 76 27.45 -17.83 -3.97
C LEU A 76 28.81 -17.85 -3.28
N ASN A 77 29.83 -17.29 -3.94
CA ASN A 77 31.20 -17.30 -3.45
C ASN A 77 31.72 -15.87 -3.27
N LEU A 78 32.07 -15.52 -2.03
CA LEU A 78 32.62 -14.20 -1.66
C LEU A 78 33.98 -13.89 -2.31
N ARG A 79 34.65 -14.86 -2.95
CA ARG A 79 35.84 -14.59 -3.76
C ARG A 79 35.54 -13.78 -5.02
N GLN A 80 34.27 -13.73 -5.44
CA GLN A 80 33.84 -12.92 -6.58
C GLN A 80 33.64 -11.46 -6.13
N PRO A 81 34.37 -10.49 -6.71
CA PRO A 81 34.34 -9.10 -6.24
C PRO A 81 32.94 -8.49 -6.19
N MET A 82 32.09 -8.80 -7.17
CA MET A 82 30.72 -8.29 -7.23
C MET A 82 29.86 -8.82 -6.08
N VAL A 83 29.95 -10.12 -5.75
CA VAL A 83 29.20 -10.73 -4.64
C VAL A 83 29.67 -10.16 -3.31
N ALA A 84 30.99 -10.05 -3.12
CA ALA A 84 31.57 -9.46 -1.92
C ALA A 84 31.15 -8.00 -1.72
N GLN A 85 31.16 -7.18 -2.77
CA GLN A 85 30.74 -5.78 -2.69
C GLN A 85 29.27 -5.64 -2.29
N ILE A 86 28.37 -6.45 -2.86
CA ILE A 86 26.96 -6.43 -2.49
C ILE A 86 26.80 -6.92 -1.04
N TRP A 87 27.51 -7.98 -0.64
CA TRP A 87 27.46 -8.52 0.72
C TRP A 87 27.93 -7.50 1.75
N ASP A 88 29.08 -6.87 1.50
CA ASP A 88 29.65 -5.85 2.37
C ASP A 88 28.76 -4.59 2.40
N GLY A 89 28.18 -4.21 1.27
CA GLY A 89 27.23 -3.11 1.16
C GLY A 89 25.99 -3.34 2.01
N LEU A 90 25.38 -4.53 1.90
CA LEU A 90 24.22 -4.92 2.71
C LEU A 90 24.56 -4.97 4.19
N ASN A 91 25.70 -5.56 4.56
CA ASN A 91 26.15 -5.61 5.96
C ASN A 91 26.33 -4.21 6.53
N ARG A 92 27.00 -3.31 5.82
CA ARG A 92 27.22 -1.93 6.28
C ARG A 92 25.92 -1.14 6.42
N LEU A 93 24.97 -1.35 5.52
CA LEU A 93 23.65 -0.71 5.59
C LEU A 93 22.85 -1.19 6.80
N LEU A 94 22.94 -2.48 7.13
CA LEU A 94 22.15 -3.10 8.19
C LEU A 94 22.86 -3.14 9.55
N GLU A 95 24.18 -2.91 9.59
CA GLU A 95 24.99 -2.87 10.81
C GLU A 95 24.38 -1.99 11.93
N PRO A 96 23.88 -0.77 11.68
CA PRO A 96 23.25 0.02 12.75
C PRO A 96 22.00 -0.63 13.35
N LEU A 97 21.25 -1.43 12.57
CA LEU A 97 20.12 -2.20 13.08
C LEU A 97 20.57 -3.50 13.77
N TYR A 98 21.61 -4.15 13.25
CA TYR A 98 22.03 -5.48 13.70
C TYR A 98 22.92 -5.44 14.93
N ARG A 99 23.81 -4.44 15.02
CA ARG A 99 24.81 -4.34 16.10
C ARG A 99 24.18 -4.32 17.50
N PRO A 100 23.12 -3.55 17.78
CA PRO A 100 22.48 -3.58 19.09
C PRO A 100 21.92 -4.96 19.43
N ILE A 101 21.37 -5.66 18.43
CA ILE A 101 20.77 -6.99 18.61
C ILE A 101 21.84 -8.06 18.82
N ARG A 102 22.94 -8.03 18.05
CA ARG A 102 24.09 -8.93 18.23
C ARG A 102 24.70 -8.83 19.62
N ASN A 103 24.72 -7.63 20.23
CA ASN A 103 25.23 -7.45 21.59
C ASN A 103 24.36 -8.09 22.69
N ILE A 104 23.10 -8.40 22.38
CA ILE A 104 22.15 -9.01 23.32
C ILE A 104 22.10 -10.53 23.11
N LEU A 105 22.38 -10.99 21.90
CA LEU A 105 22.36 -12.41 21.56
C LEU A 105 23.62 -13.12 22.09
N PRO A 106 23.48 -14.35 22.60
CA PRO A 106 24.63 -15.19 22.92
C PRO A 106 25.40 -15.56 21.64
N ASP A 107 26.71 -15.82 21.76
CA ASP A 107 27.56 -16.18 20.62
C ASP A 107 27.08 -17.49 19.95
N THR A 108 26.52 -17.38 18.74
CA THR A 108 25.89 -18.46 17.98
C THR A 108 26.83 -19.25 17.08
N GLY A 109 28.15 -19.16 17.29
CA GLY A 109 29.13 -20.04 16.66
C GLY A 109 29.12 -20.03 15.13
N GLY A 110 29.10 -18.84 14.52
CA GLY A 110 29.27 -18.66 13.07
C GLY A 110 27.99 -18.46 12.26
N LEU A 111 26.80 -18.65 12.85
CA LEU A 111 25.51 -18.31 12.25
C LEU A 111 25.02 -16.97 12.82
N ASP A 112 24.89 -15.93 11.98
CA ASP A 112 24.32 -14.66 12.43
C ASP A 112 22.80 -14.75 12.53
N LEU A 113 22.28 -14.75 13.76
CA LEU A 113 20.84 -14.77 14.04
C LEU A 113 20.22 -13.36 14.12
N ALA A 114 21.03 -12.30 14.18
CA ALA A 114 20.52 -10.95 14.29
C ALA A 114 19.57 -10.56 13.13
N PRO A 115 19.82 -10.94 11.86
CA PRO A 115 18.88 -10.69 10.77
C PRO A 115 17.48 -11.24 11.03
N LEU A 116 17.36 -12.45 11.57
CA LEU A 116 16.07 -13.07 11.88
C LEU A 116 15.32 -12.32 12.99
N VAL A 117 16.02 -11.93 14.05
CA VAL A 117 15.43 -11.18 15.16
C VAL A 117 14.93 -9.82 14.70
N VAL A 118 15.75 -9.10 13.92
CA VAL A 118 15.39 -7.78 13.37
C VAL A 118 14.21 -7.89 12.41
N PHE A 119 14.16 -8.96 11.61
CA PHE A 119 13.03 -9.22 10.72
C PHE A 119 11.70 -9.35 11.46
N ILE A 120 11.70 -10.09 12.58
CA ILE A 120 10.52 -10.22 13.45
C ILE A 120 10.12 -8.86 14.04
N ILE A 121 11.09 -8.07 14.51
CA ILE A 121 10.84 -6.72 15.04
C ILE A 121 10.19 -5.85 13.97
N ILE A 122 10.68 -5.86 12.73
CA ILE A 122 10.11 -5.08 11.62
C ILE A 122 8.66 -5.49 11.32
N ILE A 123 8.34 -6.79 11.33
CA ILE A 123 6.96 -7.27 11.14
C ILE A 123 6.06 -6.75 12.25
N ILE A 124 6.52 -6.82 13.51
CA ILE A 124 5.77 -6.30 14.65
C ILE A 124 5.54 -4.79 14.50
N LEU A 125 6.55 -4.04 14.07
CA LEU A 125 6.43 -2.60 13.83
C LEU A 125 5.43 -2.26 12.71
N GLN A 126 5.44 -3.00 11.60
CA GLN A 126 4.45 -2.82 10.52
C GLN A 126 3.02 -3.08 11.01
N ASN A 127 2.82 -4.18 11.74
CA ASN A 127 1.51 -4.53 12.29
C ASN A 127 1.05 -3.52 13.34
N ALA A 128 1.96 -3.08 14.22
CA ALA A 128 1.68 -2.06 15.22
C ALA A 128 1.31 -0.73 14.56
N LEU A 129 2.02 -0.32 13.52
CA LEU A 129 1.73 0.90 12.77
C LEU A 129 0.35 0.82 12.10
N ALA A 130 0.04 -0.30 11.46
CA ALA A 130 -1.26 -0.53 10.82
C ALA A 130 -2.42 -0.56 11.82
N ASN A 131 -2.25 -1.22 12.97
CA ASN A 131 -3.28 -1.31 14.00
C ASN A 131 -3.56 0.06 14.67
N ASN A 132 -2.54 0.93 14.75
CA ASN A 132 -2.66 2.28 15.29
C ASN A 132 -2.92 3.33 14.20
N ALA A 133 -3.30 2.91 12.98
CA ALA A 133 -3.58 3.82 11.87
C ALA A 133 -4.58 4.93 12.24
N GLY A 134 -5.59 4.63 13.07
CA GLY A 134 -6.57 5.61 13.55
C GLY A 134 -5.95 6.84 14.23
N PHE A 135 -4.84 6.66 14.96
CA PHE A 135 -4.09 7.76 15.58
C PHE A 135 -3.51 8.72 14.54
N PHE A 136 -3.00 8.21 13.42
CA PHE A 136 -2.44 9.05 12.35
C PHE A 136 -3.53 9.78 11.58
N PHE A 137 -4.68 9.15 11.36
CA PHE A 137 -5.81 9.73 10.61
C PHE A 137 -6.73 10.64 11.45
N GLY A 138 -6.47 10.79 12.75
CA GLY A 138 -7.22 11.67 13.65
C GLY A 138 -8.63 11.17 14.00
N MET A 139 -8.84 9.85 13.96
CA MET A 139 -10.10 9.17 14.31
C MET A 139 -10.14 8.75 15.78
#